data_AF-Q8SRN6-F1
#
_entry.id   AF-Q8SRN6-F1
#
_cell.length_a   1.000
_cell.length_b   1.000
_cell.length_c   1.000
_cell.angle_alpha   90.00
_cell.angle_beta   90.00
_cell.angle_gamma   90.00
#
_symmetry.space_group_name_H-M   'P 1'
#
loop_
_entity.id
_entity.type
_entity.pdbx_description
1 polymer ?
#
loop_
_entity_poly.entity_id
_entity_poly.type
_entity_poly.pdbx_seq_one_letter_code
_entity_poly.pdbx_strand_id
1 'polypeptide(L)'
;MRITSFNVNGIRSFSKYVMKSCRLRFNEYVKNILRADILCVQETRGREGALGEFHSLRDYITFTNTNKTNSSRSGVSTMVSKKLYCRGVLDSPFAEDGRSLLTDHGEFKVLNLYFPFFDESSERDKSEVIGFYDAIGEFIRGHDNIIMCGDFNAVYSIIDHYQFYSELLRIQRKDRPGLEEGAKERRRARKSPTRLELPYEFYAEDALESYLLETEQRKWLRSLIDGGEYIDAYRALCKRPESYTCWNTMLNLRPRNLGTRIDYILIPARFLNRLKDCDIQPEIHGSDHCPVYAEIDFDVVDDGNNILSKRKNNLLDFFGL
;
A
#
# COMPACT_ATOMS: atom_id res chain seq x y z
N MET A 1 16.32 -9.34 0.76
CA MET A 1 15.97 -8.10 1.51
C MET A 1 14.47 -8.04 1.73
N ARG A 2 13.99 -7.42 2.82
CA ARG A 2 12.56 -7.24 3.09
C ARG A 2 12.11 -5.81 2.83
N ILE A 3 11.15 -5.63 1.93
CA ILE A 3 10.42 -4.38 1.70
C ILE A 3 9.10 -4.47 2.45
N THR A 4 8.78 -3.47 3.26
CA THR A 4 7.55 -3.39 4.04
C THR A 4 6.83 -2.09 3.70
N SER A 5 5.52 -2.16 3.45
CA SER A 5 4.65 -0.99 3.29
C SER A 5 3.67 -0.89 4.45
N PHE A 6 3.47 0.32 4.98
CA PHE A 6 2.56 0.54 6.10
C PHE A 6 1.97 1.96 6.11
N ASN A 7 0.66 2.09 5.85
CA ASN A 7 -0.07 3.31 6.19
C ASN A 7 -0.25 3.41 7.72
N VAL A 8 0.42 4.37 8.35
CA VAL A 8 0.45 4.50 9.82
C VAL A 8 -0.56 5.51 10.37
N ASN A 9 -1.32 6.20 9.52
CA ASN A 9 -2.34 7.16 9.93
C ASN A 9 -1.81 8.23 10.94
N GLY A 10 -0.56 8.65 10.74
CA GLY A 10 0.19 9.60 11.56
C GLY A 10 1.36 8.96 12.31
N ILE A 11 2.58 9.17 11.80
CA ILE A 11 3.80 8.51 12.29
C ILE A 11 4.12 8.84 13.76
N ARG A 12 3.81 10.07 14.20
CA ARG A 12 3.99 10.47 15.61
C ARG A 12 3.06 9.73 16.56
N SER A 13 1.80 9.59 16.17
CA SER A 13 0.81 8.84 16.94
C SER A 13 1.18 7.36 16.99
N PHE A 14 1.61 6.81 15.85
CA PHE A 14 2.09 5.45 15.76
C PHE A 14 3.35 5.21 16.62
N SER A 15 4.33 6.12 16.59
CA SER A 15 5.54 6.05 17.45
C SER A 15 5.19 6.03 18.95
N LYS A 16 4.21 6.86 19.37
CA LYS A 16 3.70 6.83 20.75
C LYS A 16 3.00 5.50 21.08
N TYR A 17 2.23 4.95 20.15
CA TYR A 17 1.62 3.64 20.30
C TYR A 17 2.69 2.55 20.48
N VAL A 18 3.73 2.54 19.63
CA VAL A 18 4.85 1.59 19.71
C VAL A 18 5.53 1.67 21.08
N MET A 19 5.81 2.87 21.57
CA MET A 19 6.41 3.07 22.89
C MET A 19 5.51 2.54 24.02
N LYS A 20 4.20 2.86 23.98
CA LYS A 20 3.26 2.48 25.03
C LYS A 20 2.94 0.99 25.04
N SER A 21 2.68 0.42 23.88
CA SER A 21 2.17 -0.94 23.71
C SER A 21 3.28 -1.98 23.60
N CYS A 22 4.38 -1.65 22.92
CA CYS A 22 5.48 -2.58 22.66
C CYS A 22 6.69 -2.34 23.59
N ARG A 23 6.75 -1.20 24.29
CA ARG A 23 7.91 -0.77 25.10
C ARG A 23 9.22 -0.72 24.31
N LEU A 24 9.13 -0.35 23.03
CA LEU A 24 10.26 -0.20 22.11
C LEU A 24 10.36 1.23 21.61
N ARG A 25 11.56 1.66 21.23
CA ARG A 25 11.71 2.86 20.40
C ARG A 25 11.36 2.53 18.96
N PHE A 26 10.93 3.54 18.19
CA PHE A 26 10.51 3.35 16.81
C PHE A 26 11.55 2.63 15.93
N ASN A 27 12.83 3.00 16.03
CA ASN A 27 13.93 2.31 15.34
C ASN A 27 14.00 0.80 15.65
N GLU A 28 13.83 0.42 16.93
CA GLU A 28 13.89 -0.98 17.36
C GLU A 28 12.66 -1.75 16.88
N TYR A 29 11.51 -1.09 16.86
CA TYR A 29 10.29 -1.66 16.33
C TYR A 29 10.41 -1.98 14.84
N VAL A 30 10.90 -1.04 14.03
CA VAL A 30 11.14 -1.28 12.59
C VAL A 30 12.11 -2.45 12.38
N LYS A 31 13.22 -2.47 13.12
CA LYS A 31 14.26 -3.51 12.98
C LYS A 31 13.84 -4.89 13.49
N ASN A 32 13.19 -4.97 14.64
CA ASN A 32 13.00 -6.23 15.34
C ASN A 32 11.60 -6.83 15.13
N ILE A 33 10.57 -5.97 14.98
CA ILE A 33 9.18 -6.40 14.80
C ILE A 33 8.82 -6.46 13.32
N LEU A 34 9.01 -5.36 12.58
CA LEU A 34 8.73 -5.35 11.14
C LEU A 34 9.80 -6.10 10.34
N ARG A 35 11.04 -6.11 10.85
CA ARG A 35 12.23 -6.69 10.19
C ARG A 35 12.46 -6.09 8.80
N ALA A 36 12.06 -4.85 8.60
CA ALA A 36 12.11 -4.17 7.31
C ALA A 36 13.54 -3.73 7.00
N ASP A 37 14.06 -4.07 5.82
CA ASP A 37 15.28 -3.44 5.31
C ASP A 37 14.95 -2.10 4.62
N ILE A 38 13.80 -2.06 3.94
CA ILE A 38 13.18 -0.85 3.38
C ILE A 38 11.77 -0.77 3.93
N LEU A 39 11.46 0.30 4.67
CA LEU A 39 10.11 0.57 5.17
C LEU A 39 9.52 1.78 4.45
N CYS A 40 8.43 1.58 3.75
CA CYS A 40 7.63 2.61 3.09
C CYS A 40 6.41 2.92 3.94
N VAL A 41 6.37 4.15 4.46
CA VAL A 41 5.31 4.64 5.34
C VAL A 41 4.43 5.62 4.58
N GLN A 42 3.11 5.45 4.68
CA GLN A 42 2.10 6.38 4.17
C GLN A 42 1.37 7.07 5.31
N GLU A 43 0.74 8.20 4.99
CA GLU A 43 0.08 9.10 5.95
C GLU A 43 0.96 9.42 7.16
N THR A 44 2.19 9.87 6.93
CA THR A 44 3.07 10.27 8.02
C THR A 44 2.48 11.42 8.85
N ARG A 45 1.68 12.29 8.21
CA ARG A 45 0.96 13.44 8.80
C ARG A 45 1.85 14.33 9.66
N GLY A 46 2.27 15.45 9.11
CA GLY A 46 2.99 16.47 9.86
C GLY A 46 3.74 17.43 8.96
N ARG A 47 4.08 18.59 9.52
CA ARG A 47 5.05 19.51 8.89
C ARG A 47 6.46 18.95 9.09
N GLU A 48 7.36 19.25 8.18
CA GLU A 48 8.74 18.75 8.15
C GLU A 48 9.47 18.86 9.50
N GLY A 49 9.38 20.00 10.19
CA GLY A 49 10.00 20.18 11.51
C GLY A 49 9.48 19.22 12.60
N ALA A 50 8.23 18.77 12.50
CA ALA A 50 7.65 17.80 13.44
C ALA A 50 8.06 16.34 13.15
N LEU A 51 8.66 16.08 11.99
CA LEU A 51 9.13 14.77 11.55
C LEU A 51 10.64 14.57 11.75
N GLY A 52 11.33 15.59 12.27
CA GLY A 52 12.79 15.57 12.44
C GLY A 52 13.33 14.38 13.23
N GLU A 53 12.59 13.88 14.23
CA GLU A 53 12.99 12.70 15.01
C GLU A 53 13.04 11.40 14.16
N PHE A 54 12.38 11.38 13.01
CA PHE A 54 12.32 10.24 12.09
C PHE A 54 13.28 10.38 10.91
N HIS A 55 13.88 11.55 10.66
CA HIS A 55 14.75 11.78 9.49
C HIS A 55 16.06 10.97 9.54
N SER A 56 16.58 10.71 10.73
CA SER A 56 17.77 9.88 10.92
C SER A 56 17.57 8.98 12.12
N LEU A 57 17.24 7.72 11.85
CA LEU A 57 17.18 6.69 12.87
C LEU A 57 18.58 6.08 13.05
N ARG A 58 18.79 5.36 14.15
CA ARG A 58 20.09 4.72 14.42
C ARG A 58 20.49 3.78 13.28
N ASP A 59 19.58 2.91 12.88
CA ASP A 59 19.82 1.85 11.90
C ASP A 59 19.38 2.23 10.46
N TYR A 60 18.65 3.34 10.27
CA TYR A 60 18.05 3.72 8.98
C TYR A 60 18.34 5.16 8.59
N ILE A 61 18.35 5.42 7.28
CA ILE A 61 18.26 6.76 6.70
C ILE A 61 16.84 6.94 6.14
N THR A 62 16.22 8.07 6.44
CA THR A 62 14.85 8.34 6.05
C THR A 62 14.79 9.45 5.03
N PHE A 63 14.01 9.21 3.98
CA PHE A 63 13.62 10.19 2.97
C PHE A 63 12.13 10.47 3.15
N THR A 64 11.71 11.72 3.01
CA THR A 64 10.32 12.13 3.28
C THR A 64 9.87 13.16 2.26
N ASN A 65 8.68 12.94 1.71
CA ASN A 65 7.92 13.97 1.00
C ASN A 65 6.67 14.29 1.81
N THR A 66 6.49 15.57 2.16
CA THR A 66 5.29 16.05 2.87
C THR A 66 4.56 17.06 2.02
N ASN A 67 3.23 17.12 2.16
CA ASN A 67 2.44 18.14 1.49
C ASN A 67 2.85 19.55 1.93
N LYS A 68 3.31 20.37 1.00
CA LYS A 68 3.82 21.73 1.30
C LYS A 68 2.70 22.79 1.42
N THR A 69 1.46 22.48 1.04
CA THR A 69 0.37 23.47 0.88
C THR A 69 -0.59 23.57 2.08
N ASN A 70 -0.28 22.94 3.22
CA ASN A 70 -1.03 22.98 4.51
C ASN A 70 -2.49 22.48 4.49
N SER A 71 -3.14 22.27 3.35
CA SER A 71 -4.57 21.89 3.25
C SER A 71 -4.81 20.39 3.46
N SER A 72 -3.86 19.54 3.07
CA SER A 72 -3.91 18.10 3.30
C SER A 72 -2.71 17.64 4.12
N ARG A 73 -2.94 16.80 5.13
CA ARG A 73 -1.87 16.24 5.99
C ARG A 73 -1.25 14.98 5.38
N SER A 74 -1.22 14.85 4.06
CA SER A 74 -0.52 13.73 3.41
C SER A 74 0.99 13.83 3.63
N GLY A 75 1.64 12.67 3.55
CA GLY A 75 3.09 12.56 3.61
C GLY A 75 3.49 11.10 3.52
N VAL A 76 4.59 10.87 2.82
CA VAL A 76 5.19 9.54 2.66
C VAL A 76 6.64 9.59 3.09
N SER A 77 7.10 8.53 3.75
CA SER A 77 8.51 8.39 4.15
C SER A 77 9.02 7.02 3.76
N THR A 78 10.23 6.95 3.21
CA THR A 78 10.93 5.70 2.93
C THR A 78 12.17 5.63 3.81
N MET A 79 12.23 4.62 4.67
CA MET A 79 13.35 4.37 5.59
C MET A 79 14.18 3.21 5.05
N VAL A 80 15.44 3.48 4.76
CA VAL A 80 16.36 2.51 4.17
C VAL A 80 17.42 2.14 5.20
N SER A 81 17.59 0.84 5.45
CA SER A 81 18.61 0.31 6.33
C SER A 81 19.98 0.80 5.88
N LYS A 82 20.81 1.30 6.81
CA LYS A 82 22.18 1.78 6.54
C LYS A 82 23.13 0.66 6.06
N LYS A 83 22.67 -0.59 6.04
CA LYS A 83 23.39 -1.74 5.47
C LYS A 83 23.16 -1.90 3.97
N LEU A 84 22.09 -1.31 3.42
CA LEU A 84 21.78 -1.40 2.01
C LEU A 84 22.51 -0.34 1.19
N TYR A 85 22.37 -0.47 -0.12
CA TYR A 85 22.74 0.52 -1.11
C TYR A 85 21.53 1.40 -1.45
N CYS A 86 21.75 2.70 -1.57
CA CYS A 86 20.80 3.67 -2.09
C CYS A 86 21.59 4.84 -2.69
N ARG A 87 21.25 5.26 -3.92
CA ARG A 87 21.82 6.47 -4.57
C ARG A 87 21.14 7.74 -4.10
N GLY A 88 19.88 7.63 -3.64
CA GLY A 88 19.10 8.76 -3.14
C GLY A 88 17.67 8.74 -3.64
N VAL A 89 17.09 9.93 -3.70
CA VAL A 89 15.72 10.16 -4.15
C VAL A 89 15.75 10.67 -5.58
N LEU A 90 14.81 10.18 -6.38
CA LEU A 90 14.56 10.65 -7.74
C LEU A 90 13.22 11.39 -7.81
N ASP A 91 13.03 12.16 -8.88
CA ASP A 91 11.75 12.82 -9.14
C ASP A 91 10.63 11.81 -9.32
N SER A 92 9.45 12.13 -8.78
CA SER A 92 8.26 11.29 -8.86
C SER A 92 6.98 12.14 -8.93
N PRO A 93 5.91 11.64 -9.60
CA PRO A 93 4.66 12.38 -9.71
C PRO A 93 4.02 12.61 -8.35
N PHE A 94 3.50 13.81 -8.05
CA PHE A 94 2.85 14.14 -6.77
C PHE A 94 3.78 14.07 -5.53
N ALA A 95 5.09 14.22 -5.72
CA ALA A 95 6.06 14.34 -4.62
C ALA A 95 5.75 15.56 -3.73
N GLU A 96 5.44 16.72 -4.33
CA GLU A 96 5.11 17.97 -3.63
C GLU A 96 3.81 17.89 -2.81
N ASP A 97 2.90 17.01 -3.22
CA ASP A 97 1.66 16.70 -2.49
C ASP A 97 1.89 15.71 -1.35
N GLY A 98 3.12 15.20 -1.18
CA GLY A 98 3.45 14.19 -0.18
C GLY A 98 2.74 12.85 -0.42
N ARG A 99 2.49 12.50 -1.69
CA ARG A 99 1.80 11.26 -2.08
C ARG A 99 2.69 10.24 -2.75
N SER A 100 3.89 10.63 -3.17
CA SER A 100 4.87 9.71 -3.73
C SER A 100 6.29 10.01 -3.26
N LEU A 101 7.13 8.99 -3.30
CA LEU A 101 8.56 9.10 -3.04
C LEU A 101 9.29 7.94 -3.73
N LEU A 102 10.20 8.27 -4.65
CA LEU A 102 11.00 7.31 -5.39
C LEU A 102 12.43 7.24 -4.85
N THR A 103 12.87 6.07 -4.38
CA THR A 103 14.26 5.82 -3.96
C THR A 103 14.97 4.90 -4.95
N ASP A 104 16.21 5.27 -5.34
CA ASP A 104 17.05 4.49 -6.25
C ASP A 104 18.00 3.58 -5.47
N HIS A 105 17.89 2.27 -5.72
CA HIS A 105 18.70 1.22 -5.10
C HIS A 105 19.64 0.52 -6.09
N GLY A 106 19.91 1.13 -7.25
CA GLY A 106 20.79 0.59 -8.27
C GLY A 106 20.03 -0.29 -9.26
N GLU A 107 19.92 -1.59 -8.96
CA GLU A 107 19.25 -2.55 -9.85
C GLU A 107 17.73 -2.30 -9.95
N PHE A 108 17.13 -1.81 -8.87
CA PHE A 108 15.71 -1.52 -8.77
C PHE A 108 15.47 -0.17 -8.08
N LYS A 109 14.25 0.32 -8.20
CA LYS A 109 13.78 1.52 -7.53
C LYS A 109 12.55 1.16 -6.71
N VAL A 110 12.32 1.87 -5.60
CA VAL A 110 11.12 1.69 -4.78
C VAL A 110 10.29 2.96 -4.86
N LEU A 111 9.08 2.85 -5.39
CA LEU A 111 8.10 3.92 -5.46
C LEU A 111 7.08 3.72 -4.33
N ASN A 112 7.22 4.51 -3.28
CA ASN A 112 6.28 4.56 -2.16
C ASN A 112 5.10 5.47 -2.53
N LEU A 113 3.87 4.95 -2.47
CA LEU A 113 2.66 5.63 -2.96
C LEU A 113 1.57 5.73 -1.90
N TYR A 114 0.89 6.88 -1.88
CA TYR A 114 -0.35 7.10 -1.14
C TYR A 114 -1.40 7.70 -2.07
N PHE A 115 -2.21 6.82 -2.66
CA PHE A 115 -3.26 7.21 -3.59
C PHE A 115 -4.37 7.97 -2.86
N PRO A 116 -5.00 8.97 -3.49
CA PRO A 116 -6.13 9.66 -2.90
C PRO A 116 -7.31 8.72 -2.71
N PHE A 117 -7.93 8.79 -1.52
CA PHE A 117 -9.18 8.08 -1.25
C PHE A 117 -10.30 8.65 -2.13
N PHE A 118 -11.14 7.76 -2.65
CA PHE A 118 -12.31 8.11 -3.44
C PHE A 118 -13.59 7.72 -2.72
N ASP A 119 -14.38 8.71 -2.31
CA ASP A 119 -15.73 8.48 -1.82
C ASP A 119 -16.70 8.41 -3.00
N GLU A 120 -17.17 7.21 -3.35
CA GLU A 120 -18.14 6.96 -4.42
C GLU A 120 -19.44 7.77 -4.24
N SER A 121 -19.76 8.21 -3.01
CA SER A 121 -20.95 9.01 -2.69
C SER A 121 -20.75 10.52 -2.86
N SER A 122 -19.52 10.98 -3.11
CA SER A 122 -19.20 12.40 -3.31
C SER A 122 -18.98 12.74 -4.79
N GLU A 123 -19.54 13.86 -5.22
CA GLU A 123 -19.35 14.42 -6.57
C GLU A 123 -17.97 15.06 -6.78
N ARG A 124 -17.16 15.20 -5.71
CA ARG A 124 -15.82 15.82 -5.79
C ARG A 124 -14.73 14.84 -6.20
N ASP A 125 -13.77 15.38 -6.96
CA ASP A 125 -12.43 14.86 -7.23
C ASP A 125 -12.32 13.52 -7.97
N LYS A 126 -13.40 13.02 -8.61
CA LYS A 126 -13.31 11.86 -9.52
C LYS A 126 -12.19 12.02 -10.55
N SER A 127 -12.14 13.16 -11.23
CA SER A 127 -11.12 13.45 -12.25
C SER A 127 -9.71 13.61 -11.66
N GLU A 128 -9.58 14.14 -10.45
CA GLU A 128 -8.28 14.28 -9.79
C GLU A 128 -7.74 12.92 -9.33
N VAL A 129 -8.59 12.09 -8.71
CA VAL A 129 -8.24 10.73 -8.32
C VAL A 129 -7.85 9.94 -9.57
N ILE A 130 -8.68 9.94 -10.61
CA ILE A 130 -8.37 9.21 -11.86
C ILE A 130 -7.06 9.74 -12.47
N GLY A 131 -6.89 11.06 -12.56
CA GLY A 131 -5.67 11.67 -13.05
C GLY A 131 -4.41 11.28 -12.26
N PHE A 132 -4.55 11.01 -10.96
CA PHE A 132 -3.46 10.46 -10.15
C PHE A 132 -3.05 9.05 -10.62
N TYR A 133 -4.02 8.14 -10.80
CA TYR A 133 -3.76 6.78 -11.27
C TYR A 133 -3.14 6.77 -12.67
N ASP A 134 -3.69 7.58 -13.58
CA ASP A 134 -3.17 7.70 -14.94
C ASP A 134 -1.73 8.22 -14.96
N ALA A 135 -1.43 9.28 -14.18
CA ALA A 135 -0.09 9.83 -14.10
C ALA A 135 0.94 8.84 -13.52
N ILE A 136 0.55 8.01 -12.54
CA ILE A 136 1.41 6.91 -12.08
C ILE A 136 1.61 5.87 -13.18
N GLY A 137 0.54 5.50 -13.91
CA GLY A 137 0.61 4.57 -15.04
C GLY A 137 1.54 5.05 -16.17
N GLU A 138 1.47 6.33 -16.55
CA GLU A 138 2.38 6.94 -17.51
C GLU A 138 3.83 6.93 -16.99
N PHE A 139 4.02 7.27 -15.72
CA PHE A 139 5.34 7.33 -15.11
C PHE A 139 6.04 5.97 -15.13
N ILE A 140 5.36 4.90 -14.72
CA ILE A 140 5.97 3.56 -14.68
C ILE A 140 6.24 2.99 -16.07
N ARG A 141 5.47 3.38 -17.10
CA ARG A 141 5.75 2.99 -18.50
C ARG A 141 7.04 3.59 -19.04
N GLY A 142 7.46 4.74 -18.51
CA GLY A 142 8.72 5.39 -18.86
C GLY A 142 9.94 4.93 -18.04
N HIS A 143 9.79 4.03 -17.06
CA HIS A 143 10.84 3.69 -16.12
C HIS A 143 10.96 2.19 -15.86
N ASP A 144 12.18 1.67 -15.94
CA ASP A 144 12.45 0.27 -15.62
C ASP A 144 12.66 0.02 -14.12
N ASN A 145 12.34 -1.22 -13.73
CA ASN A 145 12.63 -1.83 -12.44
C ASN A 145 12.06 -1.08 -11.23
N ILE A 146 10.87 -0.48 -11.37
CA ILE A 146 10.17 0.14 -10.25
C ILE A 146 9.35 -0.92 -9.52
N ILE A 147 9.66 -1.14 -8.25
CA ILE A 147 8.77 -1.81 -7.30
C ILE A 147 7.84 -0.75 -6.72
N MET A 148 6.54 -0.92 -6.89
CA MET A 148 5.55 -0.03 -6.30
C MET A 148 5.07 -0.61 -4.98
N CYS A 149 4.91 0.23 -3.97
CA CYS A 149 4.30 -0.18 -2.72
C CYS A 149 3.56 0.97 -2.06
N GLY A 150 2.51 0.65 -1.32
CA GLY A 150 1.73 1.69 -0.66
C GLY A 150 0.29 1.35 -0.44
N ASP A 151 -0.44 2.37 -0.03
CA ASP A 151 -1.89 2.38 0.05
C ASP A 151 -2.46 2.88 -1.27
N PHE A 152 -3.03 1.94 -2.02
CA PHE A 152 -3.59 2.20 -3.33
C PHE A 152 -5.01 2.70 -3.23
N ASN A 153 -5.71 2.60 -2.10
CA ASN A 153 -7.13 2.95 -2.01
C ASN A 153 -8.01 2.27 -3.09
N ALA A 154 -7.59 1.10 -3.59
CA ALA A 154 -8.29 0.31 -4.59
C ALA A 154 -8.22 -1.18 -4.27
N VAL A 155 -9.26 -1.90 -4.69
CA VAL A 155 -9.41 -3.34 -4.49
C VAL A 155 -9.15 -4.05 -5.81
N TYR A 156 -8.26 -5.03 -5.82
CA TYR A 156 -7.93 -5.79 -7.02
C TYR A 156 -8.97 -6.88 -7.36
N SER A 157 -9.43 -7.65 -6.38
CA SER A 157 -10.31 -8.81 -6.57
C SER A 157 -11.48 -8.86 -5.57
N ILE A 158 -12.54 -9.60 -5.91
CA ILE A 158 -13.70 -9.83 -5.02
C ILE A 158 -13.27 -10.31 -3.63
N ILE A 159 -12.28 -11.19 -3.56
CA ILE A 159 -11.80 -11.78 -2.30
C ILE A 159 -11.01 -10.77 -1.42
N ASP A 160 -10.66 -9.61 -1.97
CA ASP A 160 -9.93 -8.53 -1.30
C ASP A 160 -10.87 -7.55 -0.57
N HIS A 161 -12.19 -7.76 -0.60
CA HIS A 161 -13.16 -6.92 0.13
C HIS A 161 -14.26 -7.75 0.79
N TYR A 162 -14.45 -7.62 2.10
CA TYR A 162 -15.33 -8.53 2.86
C TYR A 162 -16.79 -8.57 2.36
N GLN A 163 -17.36 -7.44 1.94
CA GLN A 163 -18.73 -7.39 1.42
C GLN A 163 -18.85 -8.15 0.08
N PHE A 164 -17.93 -7.93 -0.85
CA PHE A 164 -17.88 -8.63 -2.13
C PHE A 164 -17.66 -10.13 -1.91
N TYR A 165 -16.72 -10.51 -1.05
CA TYR A 165 -16.46 -11.91 -0.75
C TYR A 165 -17.66 -12.61 -0.08
N SER A 166 -18.31 -11.94 0.87
CA SER A 166 -19.53 -12.47 1.52
C SER A 166 -20.65 -12.70 0.51
N GLU A 167 -20.77 -11.80 -0.47
CA GLU A 167 -21.77 -11.91 -1.53
C GLU A 167 -21.43 -13.04 -2.52
N LEU A 168 -20.15 -13.20 -2.87
CA LEU A 168 -19.68 -14.34 -3.67
C LEU A 168 -20.04 -15.67 -2.99
N LEU A 169 -19.75 -15.82 -1.70
CA LEU A 169 -20.12 -17.01 -0.94
C LEU A 169 -21.64 -17.22 -0.91
N ARG A 170 -22.44 -16.15 -0.87
CA ARG A 170 -23.90 -16.23 -0.93
C ARG A 170 -24.40 -16.71 -2.28
N ILE A 171 -23.79 -16.25 -3.38
CA ILE A 171 -24.10 -16.71 -4.75
C ILE A 171 -23.80 -18.21 -4.84
N GLN A 172 -22.57 -18.62 -4.49
CA GLN A 172 -22.10 -20.00 -4.53
C GLN A 172 -22.92 -20.96 -3.64
N ARG A 173 -23.48 -20.48 -2.52
CA ARG A 173 -24.38 -21.28 -1.66
C ARG A 173 -25.80 -21.42 -2.20
N LYS A 174 -26.26 -20.52 -3.08
CA LYS A 174 -27.63 -20.51 -3.62
C LYS A 174 -27.79 -21.36 -4.89
N ASP A 175 -26.71 -21.92 -5.44
CA ASP A 175 -26.75 -22.98 -6.45
C ASP A 175 -27.29 -24.29 -5.85
N ARG A 176 -28.61 -24.33 -5.61
CA ARG A 176 -29.42 -25.55 -5.59
C ARG A 176 -30.04 -25.71 -6.99
N PRO A 177 -30.07 -26.92 -7.57
CA PRO A 177 -30.51 -27.15 -8.93
C PRO A 177 -31.98 -26.73 -9.14
N GLY A 178 -32.26 -25.96 -10.21
CA GLY A 178 -33.63 -25.59 -10.61
C GLY A 178 -33.86 -24.20 -11.21
N LEU A 179 -32.81 -23.41 -11.48
CA LEU A 179 -32.93 -22.04 -12.03
C LEU A 179 -32.03 -21.83 -13.25
N GLU A 180 -31.99 -22.81 -14.15
CA GLU A 180 -31.34 -22.67 -15.45
C GLU A 180 -32.37 -22.21 -16.49
N GLU A 181 -32.46 -20.88 -16.67
CA GLU A 181 -32.58 -20.19 -17.96
C GLU A 181 -32.94 -18.71 -17.71
N GLY A 182 -31.94 -17.82 -17.79
CA GLY A 182 -32.14 -16.36 -17.84
C GLY A 182 -31.34 -15.50 -16.86
N ALA A 183 -30.44 -16.08 -16.07
CA ALA A 183 -29.71 -15.39 -14.99
C ALA A 183 -28.38 -14.70 -15.40
N LYS A 184 -28.19 -14.33 -16.67
CA LYS A 184 -27.02 -13.51 -17.06
C LYS A 184 -27.22 -12.06 -16.57
N GLU A 185 -26.22 -11.52 -15.89
CA GLU A 185 -26.12 -10.11 -15.43
C GLU A 185 -27.27 -9.57 -14.54
N ARG A 186 -27.77 -10.35 -13.58
CA ARG A 186 -28.81 -9.85 -12.66
C ARG A 186 -28.21 -9.31 -11.36
N ARG A 187 -28.45 -8.01 -11.08
CA ARG A 187 -28.36 -7.39 -9.74
C ARG A 187 -29.70 -6.77 -9.33
N ARG A 188 -30.02 -6.74 -8.04
CA ARG A 188 -31.25 -6.16 -7.51
C ARG A 188 -30.96 -5.28 -6.30
N ALA A 189 -31.48 -4.06 -6.29
CA ALA A 189 -31.34 -3.14 -5.16
C ALA A 189 -31.98 -3.71 -3.88
N ARG A 190 -31.28 -3.57 -2.75
CA ARG A 190 -31.81 -3.92 -1.43
C ARG A 190 -32.69 -2.80 -0.88
N LYS A 191 -33.73 -3.18 -0.14
CA LYS A 191 -34.51 -2.21 0.65
C LYS A 191 -33.71 -1.86 1.90
N SER A 192 -33.21 -0.64 1.97
CA SER A 192 -32.52 -0.08 3.15
C SER A 192 -31.30 -0.91 3.61
N PRO A 193 -30.27 -1.07 2.76
CA PRO A 193 -29.04 -1.78 3.13
C PRO A 193 -28.36 -1.12 4.33
N THR A 194 -27.80 -1.92 5.24
CA THR A 194 -26.97 -1.39 6.32
C THR A 194 -25.62 -0.90 5.77
N ARG A 195 -24.88 -0.10 6.57
CA ARG A 195 -23.51 0.33 6.22
C ARG A 195 -22.52 -0.85 6.03
N LEU A 196 -22.88 -2.04 6.50
CA LEU A 196 -22.07 -3.25 6.41
C LEU A 196 -22.49 -4.15 5.25
N GLU A 197 -23.50 -3.77 4.47
CA GLU A 197 -24.00 -4.56 3.35
C GLU A 197 -23.78 -3.84 2.02
N LEU A 198 -23.59 -4.63 0.96
CA LEU A 198 -23.69 -4.08 -0.39
C LEU A 198 -25.10 -3.51 -0.61
N PRO A 199 -25.23 -2.40 -1.35
CA PRO A 199 -26.52 -1.84 -1.68
C PRO A 199 -27.35 -2.72 -2.64
N TYR A 200 -26.69 -3.69 -3.28
CA TYR A 200 -27.30 -4.61 -4.23
C TYR A 200 -27.07 -6.07 -3.84
N GLU A 201 -28.00 -6.92 -4.24
CA GLU A 201 -27.83 -8.36 -4.31
C GLU A 201 -27.52 -8.81 -5.74
N PHE A 202 -26.61 -9.74 -5.87
CA PHE A 202 -26.14 -10.29 -7.14
C PHE A 202 -26.58 -11.76 -7.28
N TYR A 203 -26.88 -12.18 -8.51
CA TYR A 203 -27.34 -13.55 -8.79
C TYR A 203 -26.34 -14.34 -9.63
N ALA A 204 -25.25 -13.72 -10.04
CA ALA A 204 -24.20 -14.34 -10.83
C ALA A 204 -22.84 -13.69 -10.49
N GLU A 205 -21.77 -14.47 -10.57
CA GLU A 205 -20.40 -14.01 -10.22
C GLU A 205 -19.90 -12.93 -11.18
N ASP A 206 -20.23 -13.05 -12.47
CA ASP A 206 -19.92 -12.06 -13.51
C ASP A 206 -20.50 -10.68 -13.20
N ALA A 207 -21.76 -10.62 -12.76
CA ALA A 207 -22.43 -9.39 -12.37
C ALA A 207 -21.78 -8.73 -11.15
N LEU A 208 -21.31 -9.54 -10.19
CA LEU A 208 -20.60 -9.05 -9.01
C LEU A 208 -19.21 -8.51 -9.39
N GLU A 209 -18.49 -9.22 -10.26
CA GLU A 209 -17.18 -8.80 -10.79
C GLU A 209 -17.31 -7.51 -11.62
N SER A 210 -18.31 -7.40 -12.49
CA SER A 210 -18.60 -6.18 -13.24
C SER A 210 -18.88 -5.00 -12.30
N TYR A 211 -19.61 -5.23 -11.20
CA TYR A 211 -19.85 -4.18 -10.20
C TYR A 211 -18.58 -3.77 -9.45
N LEU A 212 -17.73 -4.73 -9.09
CA LEU A 212 -16.43 -4.42 -8.50
C LEU A 212 -15.65 -3.49 -9.43
N LEU A 213 -15.62 -3.79 -10.73
CA LEU A 213 -14.89 -3.05 -11.74
C LEU A 213 -15.63 -1.81 -12.28
N GLU A 214 -16.72 -1.33 -11.67
CA GLU A 214 -17.37 -0.09 -12.10
C GLU A 214 -16.49 1.15 -11.86
N THR A 215 -15.52 1.08 -10.93
CA THR A 215 -14.64 2.20 -10.60
C THR A 215 -13.34 2.16 -11.40
N GLU A 216 -12.92 3.32 -11.93
CA GLU A 216 -11.71 3.43 -12.75
C GLU A 216 -10.44 3.05 -11.99
N GLN A 217 -10.38 3.29 -10.68
CA GLN A 217 -9.24 2.92 -9.84
C GLN A 217 -9.03 1.39 -9.82
N ARG A 218 -10.13 0.64 -9.70
CA ARG A 218 -10.09 -0.83 -9.67
C ARG A 218 -9.81 -1.38 -11.07
N LYS A 219 -10.36 -0.77 -12.13
CA LYS A 219 -10.03 -1.11 -13.52
C LYS A 219 -8.54 -0.89 -13.82
N TRP A 220 -7.98 0.23 -13.38
CA TRP A 220 -6.55 0.53 -13.55
C TRP A 220 -5.68 -0.53 -12.86
N LEU A 221 -5.96 -0.82 -11.58
CA LEU A 221 -5.20 -1.81 -10.82
C LEU A 221 -5.32 -3.20 -11.45
N ARG A 222 -6.53 -3.55 -11.91
CA ARG A 222 -6.80 -4.81 -12.61
C ARG A 222 -6.03 -4.90 -13.91
N SER A 223 -6.06 -3.86 -14.75
CA SER A 223 -5.34 -3.81 -16.03
C SER A 223 -3.83 -3.94 -15.83
N LEU A 224 -3.28 -3.33 -14.78
CA LEU A 224 -1.85 -3.37 -14.50
C LEU A 224 -1.37 -4.79 -14.14
N ILE A 225 -2.13 -5.49 -13.28
CA ILE A 225 -1.77 -6.83 -12.81
C ILE A 225 -2.11 -7.90 -13.85
N ASP A 226 -3.32 -7.86 -14.42
CA ASP A 226 -3.76 -8.83 -15.42
C ASP A 226 -3.07 -8.64 -16.78
N GLY A 227 -2.61 -7.42 -17.07
CA GLY A 227 -1.76 -7.13 -18.23
C GLY A 227 -0.39 -7.79 -18.14
N GLY A 228 0.02 -8.27 -16.97
CA GLY A 228 1.23 -9.06 -16.77
C GLY A 228 2.53 -8.26 -16.71
N GLU A 229 2.48 -6.93 -16.75
CA GLU A 229 3.65 -6.06 -16.56
C GLU A 229 4.13 -6.10 -15.10
N TYR A 230 3.15 -6.09 -14.19
CA TYR A 230 3.35 -6.15 -12.77
C TYR A 230 2.64 -7.36 -12.17
N ILE A 231 3.19 -7.85 -11.07
CA ILE A 231 2.57 -8.88 -10.26
C ILE A 231 2.32 -8.34 -8.86
N ASP A 232 1.16 -8.68 -8.30
CA ASP A 232 0.90 -8.51 -6.87
C ASP A 232 1.70 -9.56 -6.10
N ALA A 233 2.73 -9.13 -5.36
CA ALA A 233 3.63 -10.02 -4.64
C ALA A 233 2.86 -10.97 -3.71
N TYR A 234 1.84 -10.47 -3.01
CA TYR A 234 1.04 -11.31 -2.12
C TYR A 234 0.26 -12.36 -2.91
N ARG A 235 -0.47 -11.98 -3.97
CA ARG A 235 -1.28 -12.94 -4.74
C ARG A 235 -0.45 -13.93 -5.54
N ALA A 236 0.81 -13.60 -5.84
CA ALA A 236 1.74 -14.52 -6.47
C ALA A 236 2.05 -15.75 -5.60
N LEU A 237 2.17 -15.58 -4.27
CA LEU A 237 2.50 -16.68 -3.35
C LEU A 237 1.32 -17.13 -2.47
N CYS A 238 0.36 -16.24 -2.20
CA CYS A 238 -0.73 -16.43 -1.25
C CYS A 238 -2.11 -16.28 -1.91
N LYS A 239 -2.89 -17.37 -1.89
CA LYS A 239 -4.27 -17.41 -2.42
C LYS A 239 -5.35 -17.39 -1.33
N ARG A 240 -4.98 -17.06 -0.09
CA ARG A 240 -5.91 -17.03 1.04
C ARG A 240 -6.97 -15.95 0.81
N PRO A 241 -8.28 -16.26 0.98
CA PRO A 241 -9.29 -15.22 1.06
C PRO A 241 -9.20 -14.49 2.41
N GLU A 242 -10.04 -13.48 2.62
CA GLU A 242 -10.16 -12.76 3.91
C GLU A 242 -8.85 -12.16 4.43
N SER A 243 -7.93 -11.87 3.50
CA SER A 243 -6.61 -11.34 3.80
C SER A 243 -6.63 -9.84 3.57
N TYR A 244 -7.08 -9.09 4.58
CA TYR A 244 -7.32 -7.66 4.52
C TYR A 244 -6.20 -6.84 5.14
N THR A 245 -6.08 -5.58 4.72
CA THR A 245 -5.03 -4.68 5.20
C THR A 245 -5.57 -3.46 5.94
N CYS A 246 -6.84 -3.08 5.72
CA CYS A 246 -7.49 -1.93 6.34
C CYS A 246 -8.87 -2.30 6.90
N TRP A 247 -9.22 -1.73 8.06
CA TRP A 247 -10.52 -1.93 8.71
C TRP A 247 -11.10 -0.63 9.26
N ASN A 248 -12.41 -0.46 9.11
CA ASN A 248 -13.11 0.69 9.68
C ASN A 248 -13.06 0.66 11.22
N THR A 249 -12.36 1.62 11.82
CA THR A 249 -12.18 1.74 13.27
C THR A 249 -13.42 2.24 13.99
N MET A 250 -14.22 3.13 13.37
CA MET A 250 -15.47 3.62 13.97
C MET A 250 -16.49 2.50 14.17
N LEU A 251 -16.51 1.52 13.27
CA LEU A 251 -17.37 0.34 13.35
C LEU A 251 -16.72 -0.86 14.04
N ASN A 252 -15.46 -0.70 14.49
CA ASN A 252 -14.66 -1.75 15.15
C ASN A 252 -14.67 -3.08 14.40
N LEU A 253 -14.34 -3.05 13.11
CA LEU A 253 -14.50 -4.21 12.21
C LEU A 253 -13.33 -5.20 12.24
N ARG A 254 -12.15 -4.77 12.71
CA ARG A 254 -10.93 -5.60 12.73
C ARG A 254 -11.07 -6.90 13.53
N PRO A 255 -11.68 -6.94 14.73
CA PRO A 255 -11.85 -8.19 15.49
C PRO A 255 -12.72 -9.25 14.79
N ARG A 256 -13.58 -8.84 13.86
CA ARG A 256 -14.42 -9.75 13.04
C ARG A 256 -13.84 -9.99 11.65
N ASN A 257 -12.65 -9.46 11.37
CA ASN A 257 -11.99 -9.47 10.09
C ASN A 257 -12.87 -8.96 8.93
N LEU A 258 -13.71 -7.95 9.17
CA LEU A 258 -14.54 -7.34 8.11
C LEU A 258 -13.78 -6.16 7.51
N GLY A 259 -12.83 -6.46 6.63
CA GLY A 259 -11.87 -5.49 6.10
C GLY A 259 -11.80 -5.43 4.58
N THR A 260 -10.86 -4.62 4.12
CA THR A 260 -10.52 -4.46 2.71
C THR A 260 -9.00 -4.52 2.56
N ARG A 261 -8.53 -5.13 1.47
CA ARG A 261 -7.12 -5.11 1.08
C ARG A 261 -6.90 -4.01 0.06
N ILE A 262 -6.18 -2.98 0.49
CA ILE A 262 -5.84 -1.80 -0.30
C ILE A 262 -4.35 -1.45 -0.26
N ASP A 263 -3.56 -2.19 0.54
CA ASP A 263 -2.12 -2.02 0.64
C ASP A 263 -1.41 -3.11 -0.18
N TYR A 264 -0.53 -2.70 -1.10
CA TYR A 264 0.12 -3.61 -2.05
C TYR A 264 1.63 -3.43 -2.09
N ILE A 265 2.31 -4.49 -2.52
CA ILE A 265 3.65 -4.46 -3.09
C ILE A 265 3.54 -5.08 -4.48
N LEU A 266 3.61 -4.25 -5.51
CA LEU A 266 3.61 -4.67 -6.90
C LEU A 266 5.04 -4.67 -7.42
N ILE A 267 5.48 -5.81 -7.94
CA ILE A 267 6.83 -5.97 -8.49
C ILE A 267 6.73 -6.19 -10.00
N PRO A 268 7.68 -5.69 -10.80
CA PRO A 268 7.77 -6.04 -12.22
C PRO A 268 7.77 -7.56 -12.40
N ALA A 269 7.02 -8.09 -13.36
CA ALA A 269 6.86 -9.54 -13.53
C ALA A 269 8.19 -10.29 -13.70
N ARG A 270 9.20 -9.63 -14.28
CA ARG A 270 10.57 -10.17 -14.41
C ARG A 270 11.27 -10.46 -13.07
N PHE A 271 10.78 -9.89 -11.96
CA PHE A 271 11.28 -10.13 -10.61
C PHE A 271 10.56 -11.27 -9.88
N LEU A 272 9.60 -11.96 -10.51
CA LEU A 272 8.87 -13.07 -9.89
C LEU A 272 9.82 -14.15 -9.32
N ASN A 273 10.85 -14.54 -10.06
CA ASN A 273 11.81 -15.57 -9.61
C ASN A 273 12.70 -15.13 -8.43
N ARG A 274 12.69 -13.82 -8.12
CA ARG A 274 13.42 -13.24 -7.00
C ARG A 274 12.55 -13.06 -5.76
N LEU A 275 11.22 -13.13 -5.89
CA LEU A 275 10.30 -13.11 -4.76
C LEU A 275 10.46 -14.40 -3.95
N LYS A 276 10.89 -14.28 -2.70
CA LYS A 276 11.15 -15.41 -1.80
C LYS A 276 10.03 -15.64 -0.80
N ASP A 277 9.46 -14.56 -0.29
CA ASP A 277 8.39 -14.61 0.72
C ASP A 277 7.54 -13.34 0.66
N CYS A 278 6.32 -13.38 1.18
CA CYS A 278 5.46 -12.22 1.39
C CYS A 278 4.31 -12.56 2.34
N ASP A 279 3.87 -11.60 3.13
CA ASP A 279 2.62 -11.74 3.87
C ASP A 279 2.03 -10.38 4.28
N ILE A 280 0.81 -10.46 4.81
CA ILE A 280 0.08 -9.39 5.48
C ILE A 280 0.16 -9.67 6.99
N GLN A 281 0.32 -8.63 7.81
CA GLN A 281 0.54 -8.78 9.25
C GLN A 281 -0.63 -8.19 10.06
N PRO A 282 -1.84 -8.80 10.01
CA PRO A 282 -3.06 -8.26 10.63
C PRO A 282 -3.00 -8.21 12.17
N GLU A 283 -2.01 -8.84 12.80
CA GLU A 283 -1.72 -8.76 14.23
C GLU A 283 -1.01 -7.45 14.63
N ILE A 284 -0.43 -6.72 13.68
CA ILE A 284 0.25 -5.46 13.95
C ILE A 284 -0.74 -4.30 13.98
N HIS A 285 -1.01 -3.79 15.17
CA HIS A 285 -1.92 -2.67 15.42
C HIS A 285 -1.18 -1.32 15.48
N GLY A 286 -1.94 -0.24 15.75
CA GLY A 286 -1.44 1.13 15.85
C GLY A 286 -1.93 2.04 14.73
N SER A 287 -2.50 1.45 13.69
CA SER A 287 -3.21 2.08 12.57
C SER A 287 -4.50 1.31 12.29
N ASP A 288 -5.42 1.93 11.55
CA ASP A 288 -6.54 1.25 10.89
C ASP A 288 -6.07 0.32 9.77
N HIS A 289 -4.84 0.50 9.29
CA HIS A 289 -4.14 -0.43 8.43
C HIS A 289 -3.25 -1.40 9.22
N CYS A 290 -2.73 -2.42 8.52
CA CYS A 290 -1.64 -3.27 8.96
C CYS A 290 -0.55 -3.34 7.88
N PRO A 291 0.70 -3.67 8.24
CA PRO A 291 1.78 -3.71 7.27
C PRO A 291 1.69 -4.93 6.36
N VAL A 292 2.16 -4.75 5.14
CA VAL A 292 2.40 -5.81 4.16
C VAL A 292 3.88 -5.86 3.84
N TYR A 293 4.43 -7.05 3.59
CA TYR A 293 5.84 -7.18 3.24
C TYR A 293 6.06 -8.16 2.09
N ALA A 294 7.18 -7.97 1.40
CA ALA A 294 7.74 -8.88 0.43
C ALA A 294 9.25 -9.02 0.66
N GLU A 295 9.73 -10.25 0.66
CA GLU A 295 11.15 -10.56 0.66
C GLU A 295 11.60 -10.87 -0.77
N ILE A 296 12.52 -10.05 -1.26
CA ILE A 296 13.00 -10.13 -2.64
C ILE A 296 14.52 -10.26 -2.61
N ASP A 297 15.03 -11.12 -3.46
CA ASP A 297 16.44 -11.42 -3.60
C ASP A 297 17.07 -10.49 -4.66
N PHE A 298 17.82 -9.49 -4.19
CA PHE A 298 18.59 -8.58 -5.03
C PHE A 298 20.03 -8.61 -4.57
N ASP A 299 20.94 -8.64 -5.54
CA ASP A 299 22.36 -8.49 -5.27
C ASP A 299 22.64 -7.05 -4.81
N VAL A 300 23.47 -6.92 -3.78
CA VAL A 300 23.95 -5.61 -3.36
C VAL A 300 25.04 -5.18 -4.32
N VAL A 301 24.68 -4.37 -5.32
CA VAL A 301 25.64 -3.76 -6.24
C VAL A 301 26.05 -2.39 -5.69
N ASP A 302 27.25 -2.31 -5.10
CA ASP A 302 27.86 -1.03 -4.75
C ASP A 302 28.75 -0.55 -5.90
N ASP A 303 28.24 0.41 -6.67
CA ASP A 303 28.95 1.05 -7.79
C ASP A 303 29.80 2.27 -7.36
N GLY A 304 29.95 2.51 -6.05
CA GLY A 304 30.67 3.67 -5.50
C GLY A 304 29.81 4.93 -5.29
N ASN A 305 28.55 4.94 -5.72
CA ASN A 305 27.61 6.04 -5.51
C ASN A 305 26.67 5.85 -4.31
N ASN A 306 26.98 4.92 -3.41
CA ASN A 306 26.18 4.67 -2.22
C ASN A 306 26.18 5.89 -1.29
N ILE A 307 25.06 6.61 -1.19
CA ILE A 307 24.97 7.77 -0.27
C ILE A 307 24.90 7.34 1.20
N LEU A 308 24.54 6.07 1.46
CA LEU A 308 24.42 5.53 2.81
C LEU A 308 25.80 5.21 3.42
N SER A 309 26.83 4.95 2.60
CA SER A 309 28.20 4.75 3.08
C SER A 309 28.86 6.09 3.43
N LYS A 310 28.64 7.14 2.63
CA LYS A 310 29.18 8.50 2.87
C LYS A 310 28.65 9.13 4.16
N ARG A 311 27.38 8.87 4.51
CA ARG A 311 26.77 9.37 5.76
C ARG A 311 27.17 8.61 7.02
N LYS A 312 27.96 7.52 6.94
CA LYS A 312 28.44 6.80 8.14
C LYS A 312 29.52 7.56 8.91
N ASN A 313 30.20 8.54 8.28
CA ASN A 313 31.44 9.09 8.84
C ASN A 313 31.44 10.58 9.21
N ASN A 314 30.40 11.36 8.95
CA ASN A 314 30.51 12.81 9.16
C ASN A 314 29.55 13.33 10.22
N LEU A 315 30.02 13.31 11.48
CA LEU A 315 29.54 14.25 12.51
C LEU A 315 29.85 15.71 12.09
N LEU A 316 30.86 15.90 11.22
CA LEU A 316 31.34 17.19 10.73
C LEU A 316 30.42 17.84 9.67
N ASP A 317 29.78 17.05 8.80
CA ASP A 317 28.81 17.56 7.81
C ASP A 317 27.56 18.14 8.48
N PHE A 318 27.25 17.74 9.72
CA PHE A 318 26.15 18.32 10.49
C PHE A 318 26.48 19.73 11.03
N PHE A 319 27.76 20.09 11.11
CA PHE A 319 28.23 21.41 11.55
C PHE A 319 28.69 22.32 10.41
N GLY A 320 28.67 21.86 9.15
CA GLY A 320 29.09 22.67 8.00
C GLY A 320 30.53 23.16 8.10
N LEU A 321 31.44 22.32 8.62
CA LEU A 321 32.89 22.56 8.68
C LEU A 321 33.64 21.74 7.64
#